data_AF-A0A948R996-F1
#
_entry.id   AF-A0A948R996-F1
#
_cell.length_a   1.000
_cell.length_b   1.000
_cell.length_c   1.000
_cell.angle_alpha   90.00
_cell.angle_beta   90.00
_cell.angle_gamma   90.00
#
_symmetry.space_group_name_H-M   'P 1'
#
loop_
_entity.id
_entity.type
_entity.pdbx_description
1 polymer ?
#
loop_
_entity_poly.entity_id
_entity_poly.type
_entity_poly.pdbx_seq_one_letter_code
_entity_poly.pdbx_strand_id
1 'polypeptide(L)'
;MGSEKGSSLIETLVALALLGLIAATFLGALSTAPKARFIADEQASARILAESQMENAKQQDYSLSYAATPIPDEYAGYSAVLDVDPMRNGNIQRITVTIKHHDRDITTLESYKTNR
;
A
#
# COMPACT_ATOMS: atom_id res chain seq x y z
N MET A 1 -35.20 -50.89 -30.89
CA MET A 1 -34.95 -49.45 -31.05
C MET A 1 -35.17 -48.84 -29.68
N GLY A 2 -34.10 -48.80 -28.86
CA GLY A 2 -34.18 -48.63 -27.40
C GLY A 2 -33.69 -47.26 -26.95
N SER A 3 -34.30 -46.76 -25.87
CA SER A 3 -34.14 -45.44 -25.25
C SER A 3 -32.72 -44.88 -25.14
N GLU A 4 -32.46 -43.73 -25.79
CA GLU A 4 -31.26 -42.87 -25.58
C GLU A 4 -31.60 -41.49 -24.97
N LYS A 5 -32.81 -41.30 -24.43
CA LYS A 5 -33.27 -39.98 -23.95
C LYS A 5 -32.86 -39.63 -22.51
N GLY A 6 -32.26 -40.57 -21.76
CA GLY A 6 -31.80 -40.36 -20.39
C GLY A 6 -30.37 -39.82 -20.25
N SER A 7 -29.52 -40.00 -21.27
CA SER A 7 -28.10 -39.61 -21.22
C SER A 7 -27.90 -38.10 -21.43
N SER A 8 -28.75 -37.42 -22.20
CA SER A 8 -28.48 -36.01 -22.55
C SER A 8 -28.77 -35.02 -21.41
N LEU A 9 -29.73 -35.30 -20.53
CA LEU A 9 -30.10 -34.37 -19.45
C LEU A 9 -29.08 -34.40 -18.30
N ILE A 10 -28.63 -35.59 -17.90
CA ILE A 10 -27.60 -35.72 -16.86
C ILE A 10 -26.26 -35.15 -17.35
N GLU A 11 -25.91 -35.36 -18.62
CA GLU A 11 -24.70 -34.83 -19.23
C GLU A 11 -24.71 -33.29 -19.27
N THR A 12 -25.82 -32.69 -19.68
CA THR A 12 -25.97 -31.22 -19.68
C THR A 12 -25.90 -30.62 -18.28
N LEU A 13 -26.48 -31.29 -17.28
CA LEU A 13 -26.37 -30.86 -15.88
C LEU A 13 -24.93 -30.92 -15.36
N VAL A 14 -24.20 -31.99 -15.68
CA VAL A 14 -22.78 -32.12 -15.31
C VAL A 14 -21.93 -31.07 -16.02
N ALA A 15 -22.16 -30.85 -17.32
CA ALA A 15 -21.46 -29.81 -18.09
C ALA A 15 -21.70 -28.41 -17.50
N LEU A 16 -22.94 -28.07 -17.15
CA LEU A 16 -23.28 -26.81 -16.50
C LEU A 16 -22.65 -26.67 -15.11
N ALA A 17 -22.63 -27.75 -14.33
CA ALA A 17 -21.99 -27.75 -13.01
C ALA A 17 -20.47 -27.50 -13.11
N LEU A 18 -19.80 -28.15 -14.05
CA LEU A 18 -18.37 -27.94 -14.32
C LEU A 18 -18.11 -26.52 -14.85
N LEU A 19 -18.94 -26.03 -15.77
CA LEU A 19 -18.81 -24.66 -16.31
C LEU A 19 -18.99 -23.61 -15.21
N GLY A 20 -19.94 -23.82 -14.30
CA GLY A 20 -20.15 -22.96 -13.13
C GLY A 20 -18.93 -22.93 -12.19
N LEU A 21 -18.31 -24.09 -11.92
CA LEU A 21 -17.09 -24.19 -11.14
C LEU A 21 -15.91 -23.45 -11.80
N ILE A 22 -15.73 -23.62 -13.11
CA ILE A 22 -14.67 -22.93 -13.86
C ILE A 22 -14.91 -21.43 -13.84
N ALA A 23 -16.15 -20.99 -14.07
CA ALA A 23 -16.50 -19.56 -14.06
C ALA A 23 -16.25 -18.93 -12.68
N ALA A 24 -16.67 -19.59 -11.60
CA ALA A 24 -16.49 -19.09 -10.24
C ALA A 24 -15.01 -18.99 -9.84
N THR A 25 -14.21 -20.01 -10.17
CA THR A 25 -12.77 -20.02 -9.88
C THR A 25 -12.02 -18.95 -10.68
N PHE A 26 -12.36 -18.80 -11.97
CA PHE A 26 -11.79 -17.77 -12.82
C PHE A 26 -12.12 -16.34 -12.33
N LEU A 27 -13.38 -16.09 -11.97
CA LEU A 27 -13.81 -14.78 -11.46
C LEU A 27 -13.10 -14.44 -10.14
N GLY A 28 -12.96 -15.43 -9.26
CA GLY A 28 -12.20 -15.30 -8.01
C GLY A 28 -10.76 -14.85 -8.28
N ALA A 29 -10.08 -15.47 -9.26
CA ALA A 29 -8.72 -15.12 -9.63
C ALA A 29 -8.60 -13.68 -10.19
N LEU A 30 -9.56 -13.24 -11.03
CA LEU A 30 -9.56 -11.89 -11.59
C LEU A 30 -9.79 -10.81 -10.52
N SER A 31 -10.54 -11.12 -9.46
CA SER A 31 -10.89 -10.15 -8.41
C SER A 31 -9.68 -9.64 -7.59
N THR A 32 -8.54 -10.34 -7.65
CA THR A 32 -7.33 -10.00 -6.90
C THR A 32 -6.51 -8.89 -7.57
N ALA A 33 -6.48 -8.84 -8.91
CA ALA A 33 -5.62 -7.92 -9.64
C ALA A 33 -5.93 -6.42 -9.41
N PRO A 34 -7.20 -5.97 -9.38
CA PRO A 34 -7.52 -4.57 -9.09
C PRO A 34 -7.10 -4.15 -7.68
N LYS A 35 -7.31 -5.04 -6.69
CA LYS A 35 -6.94 -4.80 -5.29
C LYS A 35 -5.43 -4.63 -5.14
N ALA A 36 -4.66 -5.52 -5.78
CA ALA A 36 -3.21 -5.44 -5.76
C ALA A 36 -2.69 -4.12 -6.37
N ARG A 37 -3.28 -3.66 -7.48
CA ARG A 37 -2.92 -2.37 -8.08
C ARG A 37 -3.22 -1.20 -7.16
N PHE A 38 -4.40 -1.17 -6.54
CA PHE A 38 -4.78 -0.10 -5.61
C PHE A 38 -3.80 0.00 -4.43
N ILE A 39 -3.42 -1.13 -3.85
CA ILE A 39 -2.43 -1.17 -2.76
C ILE A 39 -1.06 -0.69 -3.24
N ALA A 40 -0.63 -1.12 -4.43
CA ALA A 40 0.66 -0.70 -4.99
C ALA A 40 0.71 0.81 -5.26
N ASP A 41 -0.38 1.39 -5.76
CA ASP A 41 -0.52 2.82 -6.01
C ASP A 41 -0.52 3.64 -4.71
N GLU A 42 -1.27 3.17 -3.69
CA GLU A 42 -1.29 3.77 -2.35
C GLU A 42 0.11 3.77 -1.71
N GLN A 43 0.84 2.65 -1.84
CA GLN A 43 2.21 2.50 -1.35
C GLN A 43 3.22 3.37 -2.11
N ALA A 44 3.09 3.48 -3.44
CA ALA A 44 3.95 4.32 -4.26
C ALA A 44 3.78 5.80 -3.88
N SER A 45 2.53 6.26 -3.77
CA SER A 45 2.20 7.63 -3.35
C SER A 45 2.73 7.94 -1.95
N ALA A 46 2.48 7.03 -0.99
CA ALA A 46 2.99 7.19 0.37
C ALA A 46 4.52 7.26 0.41
N ARG A 47 5.21 6.46 -0.40
CA ARG A 47 6.67 6.46 -0.47
C ARG A 47 7.22 7.76 -1.06
N ILE A 48 6.64 8.27 -2.13
CA ILE A 48 7.04 9.56 -2.72
C ILE A 48 6.90 10.68 -1.69
N LEU A 49 5.78 10.71 -0.96
CA LEU A 49 5.58 11.68 0.13
C LEU A 49 6.61 11.50 1.24
N ALA A 50 6.87 10.26 1.67
CA ALA A 50 7.85 9.98 2.72
C ALA A 50 9.26 10.43 2.31
N GLU A 51 9.67 10.14 1.07
CA GLU A 51 10.96 10.55 0.53
C GLU A 51 11.07 12.07 0.44
N SER A 52 10.01 12.76 0.00
CA SER A 52 9.95 14.22 -0.06
C SER A 52 10.10 14.87 1.33
N GLN A 53 9.37 14.37 2.32
CA GLN A 53 9.46 14.86 3.70
C GLN A 53 10.85 14.59 4.30
N MET A 54 11.41 13.41 4.05
CA MET A 54 12.74 13.04 4.51
C MET A 54 13.82 13.94 3.89
N GLU A 55 13.71 14.21 2.59
CA GLU A 55 14.64 15.09 1.88
C GLU A 55 14.55 16.52 2.42
N ASN A 56 13.34 17.03 2.68
CA ASN A 56 13.16 18.33 3.30
C ASN A 56 13.84 18.42 4.68
N ALA A 57 13.65 17.42 5.56
CA ALA A 57 14.32 17.38 6.87
C ALA A 57 15.85 17.28 6.76
N LYS A 58 16.37 16.62 5.72
CA LYS A 58 17.82 16.55 5.45
C LYS A 58 18.41 17.88 5.00
N GLN A 59 17.67 18.70 4.26
CA GLN A 59 18.11 20.00 3.77
C GLN A 59 18.13 21.11 4.84
N GLN A 60 17.27 21.00 5.86
CA GLN A 60 17.26 21.92 7.00
C GLN A 60 18.53 21.78 7.85
N ASP A 61 18.78 22.69 8.80
CA ASP A 61 19.90 22.52 9.74
C ASP A 61 19.65 21.37 10.73
N TYR A 62 20.69 20.99 11.48
CA TYR A 62 20.54 20.02 12.57
C TYR A 62 19.59 20.59 13.63
N SER A 63 18.47 19.91 13.87
CA SER A 63 17.41 20.33 14.79
C SER A 63 16.81 19.12 15.49
N LEU A 64 16.43 19.30 16.76
CA LEU A 64 15.75 18.27 17.56
C LEU A 64 14.28 18.06 17.15
N SER A 65 13.77 18.87 16.22
CA SER A 65 12.42 18.74 15.69
C SER A 65 12.34 19.32 14.29
N TYR A 66 11.53 18.69 13.43
CA TYR A 66 11.22 19.15 12.09
C TYR A 66 9.71 19.25 11.92
N ALA A 67 9.28 20.32 11.26
CA ALA A 67 7.88 20.46 10.86
C ALA A 67 7.63 19.63 9.59
N ALA A 68 6.47 18.95 9.54
CA ALA A 68 6.01 18.31 8.32
C ALA A 68 5.73 19.39 7.25
N THR A 69 6.20 19.14 6.03
CA THR A 69 5.86 19.97 4.88
C THR A 69 4.38 19.77 4.53
N PRO A 70 3.61 20.82 4.19
CA PRO A 70 2.22 20.67 3.76
C PRO A 70 2.10 19.69 2.60
N ILE A 71 1.19 18.72 2.73
CA ILE A 71 0.89 17.77 1.67
C ILE A 71 -0.14 18.43 0.74
N PRO A 72 0.05 18.40 -0.60
CA PRO A 72 -0.90 18.98 -1.55
C PRO A 72 -2.28 18.31 -1.49
N ASP A 73 -3.34 19.06 -1.83
CA ASP A 73 -4.73 18.57 -1.78
C ASP A 73 -5.00 17.36 -2.69
N GLU A 74 -4.16 17.12 -3.71
CA GLU A 74 -4.24 15.93 -4.56
C GLU A 74 -4.02 14.61 -3.80
N TYR A 75 -3.37 14.67 -2.63
CA TYR A 75 -3.20 13.56 -1.70
C TYR A 75 -4.12 13.71 -0.47
N ALA A 76 -5.37 14.14 -0.69
CA ALA A 76 -6.35 14.26 0.38
C ALA A 76 -6.44 12.98 1.23
N GLY A 77 -6.45 13.13 2.56
CA GLY A 77 -6.46 12.01 3.50
C GLY A 77 -5.08 11.49 3.90
N TYR A 78 -4.01 11.90 3.21
CA TYR A 78 -2.65 11.64 3.63
C TYR A 78 -2.18 12.63 4.71
N SER A 79 -1.34 12.14 5.62
CA SER A 79 -0.67 12.96 6.63
C SER A 79 0.74 12.43 6.89
N ALA A 80 1.65 13.31 7.32
CA ALA A 80 3.01 12.95 7.66
C ALA A 80 3.28 13.21 9.14
N VAL A 81 3.95 12.25 9.78
CA VAL A 81 4.45 12.36 11.15
C VAL A 81 5.96 12.24 11.11
N LEU A 82 6.64 13.22 11.68
CA LEU A 82 8.09 13.22 11.81
C LEU A 82 8.45 13.02 13.28
N ASP A 83 9.28 12.02 13.54
CA ASP A 83 9.85 11.75 14.85
C ASP A 83 11.37 11.88 14.78
N VAL A 84 11.96 12.55 15.76
CA VAL A 84 13.40 12.80 15.83
C VAL A 84 13.91 12.26 17.15
N ASP A 85 14.75 11.23 17.06
CA ASP A 85 15.35 10.57 18.21
C ASP A 85 16.85 10.94 18.29
N PRO A 86 17.26 11.79 19.25
CA PRO A 86 18.66 12.14 19.42
C PRO A 86 19.45 10.97 20.01
N MET A 87 20.53 10.59 19.33
CA MET A 87 21.41 9.48 19.68
C MET A 87 22.83 9.97 20.00
N ARG A 88 23.59 9.16 20.75
CA ARG A 88 25.00 9.45 21.11
C ARG A 88 25.22 10.88 21.60
N ASN A 89 24.49 11.27 22.65
CA ASN A 89 24.55 12.60 23.27
C ASN A 89 24.26 13.76 22.30
N GLY A 90 23.43 13.54 21.26
CA GLY A 90 23.04 14.58 20.31
C GLY A 90 24.04 14.83 19.18
N ASN A 91 25.02 13.94 18.99
CA ASN A 91 25.92 14.00 17.83
C ASN A 91 25.28 13.40 16.57
N ILE A 92 24.34 12.47 16.75
CA ILE A 92 23.59 11.83 15.68
C ILE A 92 22.12 11.94 16.06
N GLN A 93 21.23 12.07 15.08
CA GLN A 93 19.80 11.87 15.28
C GLN A 93 19.27 10.90 14.24
N ARG A 94 18.32 10.08 14.65
CA ARG A 94 17.49 9.29 13.76
C ARG A 94 16.23 10.09 13.48
N ILE A 95 15.93 10.27 12.21
CA ILE A 95 14.72 10.92 11.72
C ILE A 95 13.84 9.81 11.16
N THR A 96 12.64 9.67 11.69
CA THR A 96 11.63 8.73 11.23
C THR A 96 10.48 9.50 10.63
N VAL A 97 10.15 9.21 9.37
CA VAL A 97 9.02 9.79 8.64
C VAL A 97 7.98 8.69 8.46
N THR A 98 6.81 8.87 9.05
CA THR A 98 5.67 7.96 8.87
C THR A 98 4.59 8.67 8.07
N ILE A 99 4.18 8.06 6.96
CA ILE A 99 3.06 8.53 6.16
C ILE A 99 1.82 7.69 6.47
N LYS A 100 0.76 8.40 6.82
CA LYS A 100 -0.55 7.82 7.11
C LYS A 100 -1.54 8.18 6.01
N HIS A 101 -2.47 7.28 5.73
CA HIS A 101 -3.64 7.53 4.91
C HIS A 101 -4.89 7.14 5.71
N HIS A 102 -5.77 8.10 5.99
CA HIS A 102 -6.92 7.92 6.88
C HIS A 102 -6.54 7.28 8.24
N ASP A 103 -5.57 7.88 8.94
CA ASP A 103 -5.02 7.44 10.24
C ASP A 103 -4.33 6.07 10.27
N ARG A 104 -4.22 5.38 9.13
CA ARG A 104 -3.48 4.12 9.00
C ARG A 104 -2.07 4.37 8.49
N ASP A 105 -1.07 3.82 9.18
CA ASP A 105 0.32 3.82 8.74
C ASP A 105 0.45 3.04 7.43
N ILE A 106 0.92 3.70 6.37
CA ILE A 106 1.12 3.08 5.05
C ILE A 106 2.60 2.76 4.84
N THR A 107 3.48 3.71 5.15
CA THR A 107 4.93 3.54 5.03
C THR A 107 5.68 4.34 6.08
N THR A 108 6.85 3.84 6.44
CA THR A 108 7.77 4.49 7.37
C THR A 108 9.18 4.46 6.78
N LEU A 109 9.84 5.61 6.74
CA LEU A 109 11.24 5.75 6.33
C LEU A 109 12.08 6.26 7.48
N GLU A 110 13.26 5.70 7.62
CA GLU A 110 14.24 6.12 8.62
C GLU A 110 15.49 6.67 7.94
N SER A 111 16.07 7.72 8.53
CA SER A 111 17.38 8.21 8.12
C SER A 111 18.15 8.77 9.30
N TYR A 112 19.45 8.98 9.10
CA TYR A 112 20.36 9.43 10.14
C TYR A 112 21.04 10.72 9.71
N LYS A 113 21.14 11.67 10.64
CA LYS A 113 21.80 12.95 10.43
C LYS A 113 22.79 13.22 11.56
N THR A 114 23.97 13.71 11.21
CA THR A 114 25.04 14.04 12.16
C THR A 114 25.06 15.54 12.38
N ASN A 115 25.32 15.97 13.61
CA ASN A 115 25.64 17.35 13.95
C ASN A 115 27.04 17.65 13.39
N ARG A 116 27.14 18.50 12.36
CA ARG A 116 28.40 18.87 11.69
C ARG A 116 28.65 20.35 11.86
#